data_AF-A0A7S3B712-F1
#
_entry.id   AF-A0A7S3B712-F1
#
_cell.length_a   1.000
_cell.length_b   1.000
_cell.length_c   1.000
_cell.angle_alpha   90.00
_cell.angle_beta   90.00
_cell.angle_gamma   90.00
#
_symmetry.space_group_name_H-M   'P 1'
#
loop_
_entity.id
_entity.type
_entity.pdbx_description
1 polymer ?
#
loop_
_entity_poly.entity_id
_entity_poly.type
_entity_poly.pdbx_seq_one_letter_code
_entity_poly.pdbx_strand_id
1 'polypeptide(L)'
;AVVSASVAWHTVTLAPEVHCESSKLRSLYGGEFIKLLANATKLEFKASEYVFRFGEPAENLYLLLSGEVKVLDHVMETLEGESNVVDTLTPGSIFGEYALLEEKETRRRSLIVS
;
A
#
# COMPACT_ATOMS: atom_id res chain seq x y z
N ALA A 1 31.03 -28.77 0.26
CA ALA A 1 30.95 -27.39 -0.26
C ALA A 1 29.50 -26.95 -0.12
N VAL A 2 29.21 -26.04 0.82
CA VAL A 2 27.87 -25.48 0.98
C VAL A 2 27.73 -24.37 -0.05
N VAL A 3 26.85 -24.57 -1.02
CA VAL A 3 26.54 -23.56 -2.03
C VAL A 3 25.67 -22.51 -1.34
N SER A 4 26.22 -21.30 -1.19
CA SER A 4 25.49 -20.10 -0.80
C SER A 4 24.51 -19.74 -1.92
N ALA A 5 23.23 -19.63 -1.60
CA ALA A 5 22.26 -18.95 -2.45
C ALA A 5 21.72 -17.76 -1.65
N SER A 6 22.30 -16.59 -1.91
CA SER A 6 21.77 -15.31 -1.44
C SER A 6 20.46 -15.04 -2.19
N VAL A 7 19.32 -15.23 -1.53
CA VAL A 7 18.04 -14.74 -2.01
C VAL A 7 17.88 -13.34 -1.43
N ALA A 8 18.06 -12.31 -2.25
CA ALA A 8 17.70 -10.94 -1.89
C ALA A 8 16.17 -10.85 -1.85
N TRP A 9 15.59 -11.04 -0.67
CA TRP A 9 14.15 -10.91 -0.45
C TRP A 9 13.77 -9.42 -0.55
N HIS A 10 12.94 -9.07 -1.52
CA HIS A 10 12.33 -7.75 -1.62
C HIS A 10 11.09 -7.73 -0.72
N THR A 11 11.33 -7.71 0.59
CA THR A 11 10.24 -7.66 1.57
C THR A 11 9.65 -6.26 1.60
N VAL A 12 8.37 -6.12 1.27
CA VAL A 12 7.60 -4.92 1.60
C VAL A 12 7.21 -5.01 3.05
N THR A 13 7.67 -4.06 3.86
CA THR A 13 7.22 -3.89 5.24
C THR A 13 6.25 -2.71 5.31
N LEU A 14 5.15 -2.88 6.02
CA LEU A 14 4.29 -1.81 6.51
C LEU A 14 4.49 -1.79 8.04
N ALA A 15 4.66 -0.67 8.72
CA ALA A 15 4.82 -0.64 10.18
C ALA A 15 4.43 0.74 10.77
N PRO A 16 4.32 0.83 12.11
CA PRO A 16 3.73 1.98 12.82
C PRO A 16 4.64 3.21 12.95
N GLU A 17 5.92 3.14 12.56
CA GLU A 17 6.84 4.24 12.84
C GLU A 17 7.28 4.99 11.59
N VAL A 18 7.03 6.29 11.65
CA VAL A 18 6.91 7.15 10.48
C VAL A 18 7.69 8.42 10.74
N HIS A 19 8.88 8.48 10.18
CA HIS A 19 9.52 9.76 9.87
C HIS A 19 9.00 10.21 8.50
N CYS A 20 7.80 10.78 8.48
CA CYS A 20 7.20 11.32 7.26
C CYS A 20 7.36 12.84 7.23
N GLU A 21 8.14 13.34 6.27
CA GLU A 21 8.31 14.77 5.98
C GLU A 21 7.29 15.29 4.94
N SER A 22 6.21 14.54 4.66
CA SER A 22 5.19 14.97 3.70
C SER A 22 4.23 15.98 4.34
N SER A 23 4.37 17.24 3.94
CA SER A 23 3.49 18.34 4.34
C SER A 23 2.01 18.12 4.01
N LYS A 24 1.70 17.30 2.99
CA LYS A 24 0.31 16.92 2.63
C LYS A 24 -0.36 16.09 3.71
N LEU A 25 0.36 15.18 4.36
CA LEU A 25 -0.20 14.26 5.35
C LEU A 25 -0.53 14.96 6.66
N ARG A 26 0.31 15.91 7.08
CA ARG A 26 0.02 16.75 8.25
C ARG A 26 -1.20 17.64 8.04
N SER A 27 -1.47 18.05 6.79
CA SER A 27 -2.66 18.84 6.45
C SER A 27 -3.94 18.01 6.37
N LEU A 28 -3.85 16.75 5.92
CA LEU A 28 -5.01 15.86 5.77
C LEU A 28 -5.41 15.16 7.08
N TYR A 29 -4.44 14.78 7.91
CA TYR A 29 -4.67 13.97 9.12
C TYR A 29 -4.26 14.64 10.43
N GLY A 30 -3.63 15.82 10.38
CA GLY A 30 -3.27 16.60 11.57
C GLY A 30 -2.19 15.94 12.46
N GLY A 31 -2.09 16.40 13.71
CA GLY A 31 -1.17 15.84 14.72
C GLY A 31 -1.63 14.50 15.34
N GLU A 32 -2.90 14.13 15.13
CA GLU A 32 -3.47 12.85 15.57
C GLU A 32 -2.98 11.66 14.73
N PHE A 33 -2.48 11.93 13.52
CA PHE A 33 -1.98 10.91 12.60
C PHE A 33 -0.84 10.06 13.21
N ILE A 34 0.06 10.69 13.96
CA ILE A 34 1.15 9.99 14.66
C ILE A 34 0.58 9.00 15.70
N LYS A 35 -0.55 9.31 16.34
CA LYS A 35 -1.19 8.40 17.31
C LYS A 35 -1.88 7.22 16.63
N LEU A 36 -2.44 7.44 15.43
CA LEU A 36 -3.06 6.39 14.64
C LEU A 36 -2.02 5.38 14.18
N LEU A 37 -0.86 5.89 13.76
CA LEU A 37 0.30 5.07 13.43
C LEU A 37 0.87 4.35 14.64
N ALA A 38 0.92 4.94 15.83
CA ALA A 38 1.44 4.28 17.04
C ALA A 38 0.73 2.96 17.41
N ASN A 39 -0.49 2.74 16.92
CA ASN A 39 -1.24 1.48 17.11
C ASN A 39 -1.29 0.60 15.86
N ALA A 40 -0.54 0.94 14.81
CA ALA A 40 -0.56 0.17 13.56
C ALA A 40 0.23 -1.14 13.69
N THR A 41 -0.28 -2.17 13.03
CA THR A 41 0.38 -3.48 12.98
C THR A 41 1.32 -3.55 11.81
N LYS A 42 2.51 -4.12 12.04
CA LYS A 42 3.45 -4.39 10.96
C LYS A 42 2.97 -5.56 10.09
N LEU A 43 2.92 -5.34 8.77
CA LEU A 43 2.55 -6.37 7.77
C LEU A 43 3.70 -6.56 6.78
N GLU A 44 3.91 -7.79 6.34
CA GLU A 44 4.91 -8.14 5.33
C GLU A 44 4.25 -8.89 4.17
N PHE A 45 4.60 -8.49 2.95
CA PHE A 45 4.05 -9.05 1.73
C PHE A 45 5.16 -9.53 0.81
N LYS A 46 4.85 -10.56 0.00
CA LYS A 46 5.73 -11.05 -1.06
C LYS A 46 5.46 -10.34 -2.39
N ALA A 47 6.45 -10.36 -3.27
CA ALA A 47 6.27 -9.92 -4.66
C ALA A 47 5.05 -10.62 -5.30
N SER A 48 4.29 -9.86 -6.09
CA SER A 48 3.02 -10.28 -6.72
C SER A 48 1.87 -10.59 -5.75
N GLU A 49 2.00 -10.30 -4.46
CA GLU A 49 0.90 -10.41 -3.50
C GLU A 49 0.03 -9.15 -3.53
N TYR A 50 -1.29 -9.33 -3.41
CA TYR A 50 -2.21 -8.21 -3.30
C TYR A 50 -2.25 -7.71 -1.86
N VAL A 51 -2.09 -6.40 -1.69
CA VAL A 51 -2.34 -5.75 -0.38
C VAL A 51 -3.84 -5.70 -0.12
N PHE A 52 -4.62 -5.38 -1.16
CA PHE A 52 -6.07 -5.55 -1.22
C PHE A 52 -6.53 -5.49 -2.68
N ARG A 53 -7.74 -5.99 -2.93
CA ARG A 53 -8.36 -6.02 -4.26
C ARG A 53 -9.50 -5.02 -4.38
N PHE A 54 -9.80 -4.61 -5.60
CA PHE A 54 -11.04 -3.92 -5.95
C PHE A 54 -12.25 -4.68 -5.39
N GLY A 55 -13.20 -3.94 -4.81
CA GLY A 55 -14.42 -4.48 -4.24
C GLY A 55 -14.28 -5.08 -2.84
N GLU A 56 -13.06 -5.31 -2.33
CA GLU A 56 -12.87 -5.75 -0.94
C GLU A 56 -13.27 -4.64 0.05
N PRO A 57 -13.63 -4.99 1.30
CA PRO A 57 -13.95 -4.01 2.34
C PRO A 57 -12.82 -3.00 2.54
N ALA A 58 -13.18 -1.72 2.68
CA ALA A 58 -12.26 -0.63 2.92
C ALA A 58 -12.23 -0.28 4.42
N GLU A 59 -11.44 -1.01 5.19
CA GLU A 59 -11.38 -0.86 6.66
C GLU A 59 -10.04 -0.32 7.15
N ASN A 60 -8.99 -0.44 6.33
CA ASN A 60 -7.61 -0.19 6.74
C ASN A 60 -6.93 0.91 5.91
N LEU A 61 -6.03 1.65 6.55
CA LEU A 61 -5.08 2.58 5.95
C LEU A 61 -3.68 1.98 6.03
N TYR A 62 -2.84 2.21 5.02
CA TYR A 62 -1.50 1.65 4.96
C TYR A 62 -0.44 2.73 4.72
N LEU A 63 0.75 2.49 5.26
CA LEU A 63 1.97 3.22 4.95
C LEU A 63 3.03 2.25 4.44
N LEU A 64 3.59 2.54 3.27
CA LEU A 64 4.67 1.77 2.68
C LEU A 64 6.01 2.11 3.35
N LEU A 65 6.67 1.16 4.03
CA LEU A 65 8.00 1.40 4.60
C LEU A 65 9.15 0.95 3.70
N SER A 66 8.96 -0.08 2.90
CA SER A 66 10.00 -0.61 2.00
C SER A 66 9.38 -1.28 0.78
N GLY A 67 10.14 -1.39 -0.30
CA GLY A 67 9.71 -2.00 -1.57
C GLY A 67 8.79 -1.09 -2.39
N GLU A 68 8.02 -1.69 -3.29
CA GLU A 68 7.22 -0.98 -4.29
C GLU A 68 5.83 -1.64 -4.43
N VAL A 69 4.79 -0.83 -4.56
CA VAL A 69 3.41 -1.29 -4.73
C VAL A 69 2.80 -0.64 -5.96
N LYS A 70 2.27 -1.44 -6.89
CA LYS A 70 1.57 -0.98 -8.08
C LYS A 70 0.09 -0.80 -7.81
N VAL A 71 -0.45 0.30 -8.31
CA VAL A 71 -1.89 0.60 -8.27
C VAL A 71 -2.50 0.17 -9.60
N LEU A 72 -3.48 -0.73 -9.53
CA LEU A 72 -4.16 -1.28 -10.68
C LEU A 72 -5.55 -0.64 -10.83
N ASP A 73 -5.85 -0.15 -12.02
CA ASP A 73 -7.19 0.31 -12.36
C ASP A 73 -8.03 -0.83 -12.94
N HIS A 74 -9.21 -1.04 -12.34
CA HIS A 74 -10.18 -2.07 -12.75
C HIS A 74 -11.27 -1.52 -13.68
N VAL A 75 -11.33 -0.21 -13.88
CA VAL A 75 -12.31 0.41 -14.79
C VAL A 75 -11.88 0.28 -16.25
N MET A 76 -10.61 -0.02 -16.49
CA MET A 76 -10.04 -0.21 -17.82
C MET A 76 -9.61 -1.67 -18.00
N GLU A 77 -10.56 -2.57 -18.19
CA GLU A 77 -10.25 -3.86 -18.81
C GLU A 77 -9.72 -3.54 -20.22
N THR A 78 -8.41 -3.68 -20.41
CA THR A 78 -7.84 -3.69 -21.75
C THR A 78 -8.39 -4.90 -22.49
N LEU A 79 -8.39 -4.86 -23.83
CA LEU A 79 -8.84 -5.97 -24.68
C LEU A 79 -8.09 -7.29 -24.42
N GLU A 80 -7.02 -7.26 -23.62
CA GLU A 80 -6.14 -8.37 -23.28
C GLU A 80 -6.32 -8.87 -21.83
N GLY A 81 -7.29 -8.33 -21.07
CA GLY A 81 -7.61 -8.79 -19.71
C GLY A 81 -6.57 -8.42 -18.66
N GLU A 82 -5.60 -7.56 -19.00
CA GLU A 82 -4.62 -7.04 -18.06
C GLU A 82 -5.14 -5.75 -17.42
N SER A 83 -5.16 -5.73 -16.08
CA SER A 83 -5.42 -4.52 -15.31
C SER A 83 -4.27 -3.53 -15.50
N ASN A 84 -4.59 -2.31 -15.93
CA ASN A 84 -3.57 -1.28 -16.18
C ASN A 84 -2.94 -0.80 -14.87
N VAL A 85 -1.61 -0.80 -14.81
CA VAL A 85 -0.86 -0.10 -13.76
C VAL A 85 -1.01 1.40 -14.03
N VAL A 86 -1.69 2.11 -13.12
CA VAL A 86 -1.94 3.56 -13.23
C VAL A 86 -1.01 4.39 -12.34
N ASP A 87 -0.40 3.76 -11.34
CA ASP A 87 0.57 4.40 -10.46
C ASP A 87 1.49 3.37 -9.81
N THR A 88 2.63 3.84 -9.29
CA THR A 88 3.61 3.03 -8.56
C THR A 88 4.04 3.78 -7.29
N LEU A 89 3.73 3.19 -6.14
CA LEU A 89 3.96 3.76 -4.83
C LEU A 89 5.34 3.36 -4.30
N THR A 90 6.06 4.35 -3.78
CA THR A 90 7.39 4.20 -3.17
C THR A 90 7.33 4.33 -1.65
N PRO A 91 8.38 3.93 -0.90
CA PRO A 91 8.42 4.09 0.55
C PRO A 91 8.08 5.51 1.01
N GLY A 92 7.34 5.62 2.11
CA GLY A 92 6.76 6.87 2.62
C GLY A 92 5.36 7.18 2.06
N SER A 93 4.91 6.46 1.03
CA SER A 93 3.56 6.60 0.47
C SER A 93 2.50 6.07 1.42
N ILE A 94 1.44 6.86 1.61
CA ILE A 94 0.23 6.44 2.29
C ILE A 94 -0.83 6.13 1.25
N PHE A 95 -1.56 5.04 1.46
CA PHE A 95 -2.57 4.59 0.52
C PHE A 95 -3.71 3.82 1.20
N GLY A 96 -4.81 3.67 0.47
CA GLY A 96 -6.04 3.03 0.96
C GLY A 96 -6.95 4.00 1.73
N GLU A 97 -6.62 5.29 1.74
CA GLU A 97 -7.36 6.34 2.39
C GLU A 97 -8.65 6.74 1.67
N TYR A 98 -8.66 6.66 0.34
CA TYR A 98 -9.73 7.27 -0.45
C TYR A 98 -11.12 6.77 -0.03
N ALA A 99 -11.28 5.46 0.09
CA ALA A 99 -12.57 4.88 0.48
C ALA A 99 -12.95 5.23 1.92
N LEU A 100 -11.98 5.38 2.83
CA LEU A 100 -12.23 5.79 4.22
C LEU A 100 -12.66 7.25 4.31
N LEU A 101 -12.01 8.15 3.56
CA LEU A 101 -12.32 9.58 3.54
C LEU A 101 -13.66 9.89 2.87
N GLU A 102 -14.03 9.10 1.87
CA GLU A 102 -15.27 9.26 1.09
C GLU A 102 -16.44 8.42 1.65
N GLU A 103 -16.27 7.84 2.85
CA GLU A 103 -17.25 6.98 3.52
C GLU A 103 -17.79 5.86 2.60
N LYS A 104 -16.90 5.25 1.81
CA LYS A 104 -17.18 4.10 0.95
C LYS A 104 -16.84 2.80 1.66
N GLU A 105 -17.73 1.82 1.51
CA GLU A 105 -17.56 0.51 2.13
C GLU A 105 -16.48 -0.36 1.46
N THR A 106 -16.15 -0.09 0.19
CA THR A 106 -15.29 -0.98 -0.62
C THR A 106 -14.15 -0.26 -1.35
N ARG A 107 -13.09 -1.03 -1.66
CA ARG A 107 -11.91 -0.58 -2.39
C ARG A 107 -12.22 -0.28 -3.84
N ARG A 108 -11.78 0.90 -4.31
CA ARG A 108 -11.95 1.37 -5.70
C ARG A 108 -10.87 0.89 -6.67
N ARG A 109 -9.75 0.35 -6.16
CA ARG A 109 -8.61 -0.14 -6.94
C ARG A 109 -7.99 -1.35 -6.24
N SER A 110 -7.18 -2.12 -6.98
CA SER A 110 -6.31 -3.13 -6.37
C SER A 110 -4.90 -2.60 -6.23
N LEU A 111 -4.22 -3.02 -5.17
CA LEU A 111 -2.80 -2.76 -4.98
C LEU A 111 -2.05 -4.08 -4.90
N ILE A 112 -0.98 -4.19 -5.68
CA ILE A 112 -0.14 -5.40 -5.76
C ILE A 112 1.32 -5.03 -5.52
N VAL A 113 2.03 -5.87 -4.78
CA VAL A 113 3.47 -5.71 -4.56
C VAL A 113 4.23 -6.07 -5.84
N SER A 114 5.18 -5.22 -6.24
CA SER A 114 6.10 -5.48 -7.36
C SER A 114 7.08 -6.60 -7.07
#